data_AF-M4BQN3-F1
#
_entry.id   AF-M4BQN3-F1
#
_cell.length_a   1.000
_cell.length_b   1.000
_cell.length_c   1.000
_cell.angle_alpha   90.00
_cell.angle_beta   90.00
_cell.angle_gamma   90.00
#
_symmetry.space_group_name_H-M   'P 1'
#
loop_
_entity.id
_entity.type
_entity.pdbx_description
1 polymer ?
#
loop_
_entity_poly.entity_id
_entity_poly.type
_entity_poly.pdbx_seq_one_letter_code
_entity_poly.pdbx_strand_id
1 'polypeptide(L)'
;MGETSSTRVIIHLDLDCFYAQVEQRRLNIPDGQPIAVQQWGSLLAVNYDARDFVDAAKKKCPQIHLVCYGTGSLSLGRGLLSRLI
;
A
#
# COMPACT_ATOMS: atom_id res chain seq x y z
N MET A 1 -20.27 49.03 8.73
CA MET A 1 -18.93 48.43 8.61
C MET A 1 -19.15 46.95 8.35
N GLY A 2 -18.94 46.50 7.12
CA GLY A 2 -19.30 45.14 6.69
C GLY A 2 -18.29 44.12 7.18
N GLU A 3 -18.77 42.97 7.67
CA GLU A 3 -17.91 41.85 8.02
C GLU A 3 -17.20 41.31 6.77
N THR A 4 -15.87 41.26 6.83
CA THR A 4 -15.07 40.52 5.86
C THR A 4 -15.22 39.03 6.18
N SER A 5 -15.92 38.28 5.34
CA SER A 5 -16.00 36.83 5.50
C SER A 5 -14.59 36.24 5.48
N SER A 6 -14.14 35.67 6.60
CA SER A 6 -12.83 35.02 6.73
C SER A 6 -12.65 33.98 5.62
N THR A 7 -11.56 34.10 4.86
CA THR A 7 -11.23 33.17 3.78
C THR A 7 -10.88 31.81 4.37
N ARG A 8 -11.66 30.78 4.04
CA ARG A 8 -11.37 29.39 4.46
C ARG A 8 -10.36 28.77 3.50
N VAL A 9 -9.33 28.15 4.07
CA VAL A 9 -8.37 27.30 3.33
C VAL A 9 -8.65 25.84 3.69
N ILE A 10 -8.79 24.98 2.68
CA ILE A 10 -9.06 23.55 2.84
C ILE A 10 -7.88 22.78 2.23
N ILE A 11 -7.35 21.82 2.98
CA ILE A 11 -6.25 20.95 2.54
C ILE A 11 -6.72 19.50 2.60
N HIS A 12 -6.45 18.75 1.52
CA HIS A 12 -6.64 17.31 1.46
C HIS A 12 -5.27 16.62 1.46
N LEU A 13 -5.08 15.66 2.36
CA LEU A 13 -3.86 14.88 2.47
C LEU A 13 -4.18 13.44 2.13
N ASP A 14 -3.48 12.91 1.13
CA ASP A 14 -3.54 11.51 0.73
C ASP A 14 -2.17 10.88 0.94
N LEU A 15 -2.15 9.64 1.42
CA LEU A 15 -0.91 8.92 1.70
C LEU A 15 -0.57 8.01 0.52
N ASP A 16 0.61 8.24 -0.05
CA ASP A 16 1.14 7.49 -1.19
C ASP A 16 1.15 5.98 -0.94
N CYS A 17 0.33 5.25 -1.70
CA CYS A 17 0.29 3.79 -1.66
C CYS A 17 0.23 3.23 -0.23
N PHE A 18 -0.61 3.82 0.62
CA PHE A 18 -0.61 3.65 2.08
C PHE A 18 -0.32 2.22 2.59
N TYR A 19 -1.08 1.21 2.15
CA TYR A 19 -0.88 -0.17 2.64
C TYR A 19 0.47 -0.76 2.23
N ALA A 20 1.00 -0.39 1.06
CA ALA A 20 2.34 -0.81 0.65
C ALA A 20 3.41 -0.17 1.55
N GLN A 21 3.28 1.11 1.91
CA GLN A 21 4.22 1.77 2.83
C GLN A 21 4.17 1.18 4.25
N VAL A 22 2.97 0.88 4.75
CA VAL A 22 2.79 0.21 6.05
C VAL A 22 3.54 -1.11 6.07
N GLU A 23 3.38 -1.92 5.03
CA GLU A 23 4.02 -3.22 4.93
C GLU A 23 5.53 -3.14 4.68
N GLN A 24 5.97 -2.17 3.89
CA GLN A 24 7.38 -1.88 3.67
C GLN A 24 8.09 -1.56 5.00
N ARG A 25 7.45 -0.74 5.85
CA ARG A 25 7.94 -0.45 7.21
C ARG A 25 7.88 -1.68 8.12
N ARG A 26 6.74 -2.39 8.15
CA ARG A 26 6.54 -3.56 9.02
C ARG A 26 7.55 -4.67 8.74
N LEU A 27 7.91 -4.87 7.47
CA LEU A 27 8.81 -5.93 7.02
C LEU A 27 10.26 -5.44 6.86
N ASN A 28 10.56 -4.18 7.15
CA ASN A 28 11.86 -3.55 6.91
C ASN A 28 12.35 -3.74 5.46
N ILE A 29 11.44 -3.63 4.49
CA ILE A 29 11.79 -3.64 3.07
C ILE A 29 12.41 -2.27 2.74
N PRO A 30 13.60 -2.23 2.13
CA PRO A 30 14.24 -0.98 1.75
C PRO A 30 13.41 -0.14 0.78
N ASP A 31 13.57 1.17 0.85
CA ASP A 31 12.99 2.08 -0.13
C ASP A 31 13.52 1.78 -1.55
N GLY A 32 12.67 1.99 -2.56
CA GLY A 32 12.99 1.67 -3.96
C GLY A 32 12.83 0.20 -4.35
N GLN A 33 12.38 -0.67 -3.42
CA GLN A 33 12.08 -2.07 -3.74
C GLN A 33 10.59 -2.25 -4.09
N PRO A 34 10.27 -3.04 -5.13
CA PRO A 34 8.89 -3.25 -5.56
C PRO A 34 8.11 -4.07 -4.52
N ILE A 35 7.00 -3.51 -4.03
CA ILE A 35 6.08 -4.16 -3.08
C ILE A 35 4.63 -3.96 -3.49
N ALA A 36 3.84 -5.03 -3.34
CA ALA A 36 2.40 -4.99 -3.50
C ALA A 36 1.69 -5.73 -2.36
N VAL A 37 0.52 -5.23 -1.99
CA VAL A 37 -0.40 -5.82 -1.04
C VAL A 37 -1.59 -6.37 -1.79
N GLN A 38 -1.98 -7.60 -1.51
CA GLN A 38 -3.12 -8.27 -2.11
C GLN A 38 -4.10 -8.76 -1.03
N GLN A 39 -5.38 -8.82 -1.38
CA GLN A 39 -6.42 -9.45 -0.59
C GLN A 39 -7.33 -10.29 -1.48
N TRP A 40 -7.58 -11.54 -1.07
CA TRP A 40 -8.46 -12.48 -1.79
C TRP A 40 -8.13 -12.64 -3.29
N GLY A 41 -6.85 -12.49 -3.65
CA GLY A 41 -6.36 -12.60 -5.03
C GLY A 41 -6.33 -11.30 -5.84
N SER A 42 -6.82 -10.18 -5.28
CA SER A 42 -6.78 -8.86 -5.92
C SER A 42 -5.74 -7.95 -5.27
N LEU A 43 -5.05 -7.13 -6.07
CA LEU A 43 -4.12 -6.12 -5.55
C LEU A 43 -4.90 -4.97 -4.89
N LEU A 44 -4.55 -4.65 -3.64
CA LEU A 44 -5.10 -3.52 -2.87
C LEU A 44 -4.23 -2.27 -2.96
N ALA A 45 -2.91 -2.45 -2.89
CA ALA A 45 -1.95 -1.36 -2.96
C ALA A 45 -0.67 -1.83 -3.63
N VAL A 46 -0.07 -0.96 -4.43
CA VAL A 46 1.16 -1.24 -5.19
C VAL A 46 2.02 0.01 -5.09
N ASN A 47 3.24 -0.12 -4.58
CA ASN A 47 4.14 1.04 -4.51
C ASN A 47 4.60 1.45 -5.91
N TYR A 48 5.16 2.66 -6.03
CA TYR A 48 5.55 3.23 -7.32
C TYR A 48 6.52 2.32 -8.10
N ASP A 49 7.49 1.71 -7.41
CA ASP A 49 8.48 0.80 -8.02
C ASP A 49 7.85 -0.47 -8.61
N ALA A 50 6.64 -0.82 -8.18
CA ALA A 50 5.92 -2.00 -8.65
C ALA A 50 4.81 -1.71 -9.69
N ARG A 51 4.52 -0.44 -10.02
CA ARG A 51 3.38 -0.05 -10.87
C ARG A 51 3.47 -0.55 -12.31
N ASP A 52 4.67 -0.72 -12.85
CA ASP A 52 4.84 -1.23 -14.21
C ASP A 52 4.52 -2.74 -14.33
N PHE A 53 4.28 -3.41 -13.20
CA PHE A 53 4.11 -4.87 -13.12
C PHE A 53 2.69 -5.32 -12.75
N VAL A 54 1.72 -4.40 -12.65
CA VAL A 54 0.39 -4.60 -12.03
C VAL A 54 -0.43 -5.76 -12.61
N ASP A 55 -0.46 -5.99 -13.92
CA ASP A 55 -1.33 -7.03 -14.52
C ASP A 55 -0.90 -8.47 -14.21
N ALA A 56 0.36 -8.67 -13.84
CA ALA A 56 0.89 -9.99 -13.53
C ALA A 56 2.12 -9.87 -12.63
N ALA A 57 1.95 -9.27 -11.46
CA ALA A 57 3.03 -8.88 -10.55
C ALA A 57 4.13 -9.95 -10.40
N LYS A 58 3.75 -11.20 -10.10
CA LYS A 58 4.71 -12.32 -9.98
C LYS A 58 5.30 -12.83 -11.30
N LYS A 59 4.60 -12.70 -12.44
CA LYS A 59 5.11 -13.11 -13.75
C LYS A 59 6.03 -12.05 -14.37
N LYS A 60 5.73 -10.77 -14.16
CA LYS A 60 6.50 -9.64 -14.70
C LYS A 60 7.66 -9.23 -13.78
N CYS A 61 7.54 -9.44 -12.47
CA CYS A 61 8.55 -9.08 -11.48
C CYS A 61 8.71 -10.22 -10.45
N PRO A 62 9.56 -11.22 -10.72
CA PRO A 62 9.81 -12.32 -9.79
C PRO A 62 10.35 -11.85 -8.42
N GLN A 63 10.98 -10.67 -8.39
CA GLN A 63 11.56 -10.05 -7.20
C GLN A 63 10.56 -9.20 -6.38
N ILE A 64 9.29 -9.10 -6.79
CA ILE A 64 8.31 -8.29 -6.05
C ILE A 64 8.02 -8.88 -4.67
N HIS A 65 8.04 -8.02 -3.65
CA HIS A 65 7.53 -8.36 -2.33
C HIS A 65 5.99 -8.36 -2.36
N LEU A 66 5.38 -9.55 -2.38
CA LEU A 66 3.92 -9.67 -2.40
C LEU A 66 3.37 -10.08 -1.03
N VAL A 67 2.67 -9.17 -0.38
CA VAL A 67 2.02 -9.39 0.92
C VAL A 67 0.56 -9.76 0.70
N CYS A 68 0.08 -10.87 1.26
CA CYS A 68 -1.29 -11.36 1.07
C CYS A 68 -2.09 -11.38 2.37
N TYR A 69 -3.32 -10.84 2.33
CA TYR A 69 -4.31 -10.93 3.39
C TYR A 69 -5.55 -11.72 2.93
N GLY A 70 -5.89 -12.79 3.64
CA GLY A 70 -7.07 -13.61 3.35
C GLY A 70 -6.86 -14.66 2.24
N THR A 71 -7.22 -15.90 2.57
CA THR A 71 -6.98 -17.17 1.85
C THR A 71 -5.58 -17.79 2.05
N GLY A 72 -5.42 -18.48 3.18
CA GLY A 72 -4.71 -19.77 3.25
C GLY A 72 -3.25 -19.91 2.82
N SER A 73 -2.47 -18.85 2.59
CA SER A 73 -1.03 -18.99 2.27
C SER A 73 -0.15 -18.37 3.36
N LEU A 74 0.47 -19.27 4.12
CA LEU A 74 1.57 -19.02 5.03
C LEU A 74 2.78 -18.48 4.26
N SER A 75 3.01 -17.16 4.29
CA SER A 75 4.39 -16.65 4.22
C SER A 75 4.53 -15.34 4.98
N LEU A 76 5.34 -15.43 6.04
CA LEU A 76 5.97 -14.38 6.82
C LEU A 76 5.10 -13.28 7.46
N GLY A 77 4.79 -13.54 8.73
CA GLY A 77 4.47 -12.53 9.73
C GLY A 77 2.97 -12.39 9.94
N ARG A 78 2.53 -12.61 11.19
CA ARG A 78 1.19 -12.23 11.65
C ARG A 78 1.04 -10.73 11.40
N GLY A 79 0.49 -10.35 10.25
CA GLY A 79 0.36 -8.96 9.84
C GLY A 79 -0.60 -8.23 10.76
N LEU A 80 -0.16 -7.09 11.28
CA LEU A 80 -0.96 -6.20 12.13
C LEU A 80 -2.29 -5.80 11.46
N LEU A 81 -2.31 -5.79 10.12
CA LEU A 81 -3.48 -5.50 9.30
C LEU A 81 -4.60 -6.53 9.39
N SER A 82 -4.36 -7.78 9.82
CA SER A 82 -5.46 -8.75 10.03
C SER A 82 -6.34 -8.43 11.24
N ARG A 83 -6.03 -7.36 11.99
CA ARG A 83 -6.79 -6.89 13.16
C ARG A 83 -7.43 -5.50 12.94
N LEU A 84 -7.19 -4.89 11.78
CA LEU A 84 -7.60 -3.51 11.46
C LEU A 84 -8.68 -3.45 10.36
N ILE A 85 -9.04 -4.59 9.78
CA ILE A 85 -10.17 -4.77 8.85
C ILE A 85 -11.14 -5.81 9.40
#